data_AF-A0A8H4CUQ2-F1
#
_entry.id   AF-A0A8H4CUQ2-F1
#
_cell.length_a   1.000
_cell.length_b   1.000
_cell.length_c   1.000
_cell.angle_alpha   90.00
_cell.angle_beta   90.00
_cell.angle_gamma   90.00
#
_symmetry.space_group_name_H-M   'P 1'
#
loop_
_entity.id
_entity.type
_entity.pdbx_description
1 polymer ?
#
loop_
_entity_poly.entity_id
_entity_poly.type
_entity_poly.pdbx_seq_one_letter_code
_entity_poly.pdbx_strand_id
1 'polypeptide(L)'
;MSDKTKQLEERLNRLVTSLRVTGNVSGLPKHPEGDPPRRPIVIPNHETTLPAGHPDFLTQCRSSPWQPSSNVLDAGPVQVPEIYNCFVPPTCICRAEPGEAPGPPDTDDNLLGIYRDEMAPHFPFVIIPAGVTASTLNATRPFLMASIRMVASIRSPRSMRGQMYRLLSYIADHMVLRSERSMDLLLGLVVILGWFHHHCIAHAQFDMLVSQAACLLGELGLKRGPSLTERTRLIVMRPCELKQRTNEERRLLLAVWYLSSSVSLDVQQIDPMRFSAYMEQCLRELDETMEFESDIHVIYIVRVQRLAERISQIRANEDWDGGLGLPKAPISAYASSFQAELDKLVDNMPPILEDKCKSSKSLHADCHAN
;
A
#
# COMPACT_ATOMS: atom_id res chain seq x y z
N MET A 1 -45.37 15.83 -19.67
CA MET A 1 -44.43 14.86 -19.08
C MET A 1 -44.36 13.56 -19.91
N SER A 2 -44.03 13.60 -21.21
CA SER A 2 -44.04 12.37 -22.04
C SER A 2 -42.82 12.20 -22.96
N ASP A 3 -42.18 13.28 -23.42
CA ASP A 3 -41.05 13.13 -24.36
C ASP A 3 -39.72 12.75 -23.71
N LYS A 4 -39.40 13.31 -22.54
CA LYS A 4 -38.14 13.00 -21.85
C LYS A 4 -38.08 11.56 -21.34
N THR A 5 -39.22 11.03 -20.88
CA THR A 5 -39.35 9.63 -20.46
C THR A 5 -39.23 8.68 -21.65
N LYS A 6 -39.88 8.99 -22.79
CA LYS A 6 -39.71 8.22 -24.03
C LYS A 6 -38.28 8.23 -24.56
N GLN A 7 -37.60 9.36 -24.47
CA GLN A 7 -36.20 9.48 -24.90
C GLN A 7 -35.24 8.69 -24.00
N LEU A 8 -35.53 8.62 -22.70
CA LEU A 8 -34.80 7.78 -21.74
C LEU A 8 -35.03 6.29 -22.01
N GLU A 9 -36.28 5.89 -22.29
CA GLU A 9 -36.65 4.52 -22.60
C GLU A 9 -36.03 4.04 -23.92
N GLU A 10 -36.01 4.91 -24.94
CA GLU A 10 -35.31 4.69 -26.22
C GLU A 10 -33.80 4.48 -26.03
N ARG A 11 -33.16 5.30 -25.18
CA ARG A 11 -31.72 5.16 -24.89
C ARG A 11 -31.42 3.90 -24.09
N LEU A 12 -32.27 3.55 -23.12
CA LEU A 12 -32.13 2.33 -22.32
C LEU A 12 -32.25 1.09 -23.21
N ASN A 13 -33.24 1.09 -24.10
CA ASN A 13 -33.45 0.01 -25.06
C ASN A 13 -32.27 -0.12 -26.01
N ARG A 14 -31.72 0.98 -26.55
CA ARG A 14 -30.51 0.93 -27.41
C ARG A 14 -29.30 0.33 -26.70
N LEU A 15 -29.10 0.64 -25.42
CA LEU A 15 -28.02 0.08 -24.61
C LEU A 15 -28.21 -1.43 -24.35
N VAL A 16 -29.42 -1.85 -24.00
CA VAL A 16 -29.75 -3.27 -23.80
C VAL A 16 -29.58 -4.07 -25.09
N THR A 17 -29.97 -3.51 -26.24
CA THR A 17 -29.78 -4.15 -27.54
C THR A 17 -28.31 -4.23 -27.92
N SER A 18 -27.52 -3.19 -27.68
CA SER A 18 -26.06 -3.19 -27.95
C SER A 18 -25.31 -4.21 -27.08
N LEU A 19 -25.69 -4.35 -25.81
CA LEU A 19 -25.12 -5.35 -24.92
C LEU A 19 -25.52 -6.78 -25.30
N ARG A 20 -26.75 -7.00 -25.80
CA ARG A 20 -27.16 -8.30 -26.37
C ARG A 20 -26.41 -8.66 -27.65
N VAL A 21 -26.14 -7.68 -28.52
CA VAL A 21 -25.39 -7.89 -29.77
C VAL A 21 -23.92 -8.22 -29.49
N THR A 22 -23.36 -7.72 -28.39
CA THR A 22 -21.98 -8.04 -27.97
C THR A 22 -21.87 -9.43 -27.32
N GLY A 23 -23.00 -10.03 -26.92
CA GLY A 23 -23.08 -11.36 -26.29
C GLY A 23 -23.20 -12.55 -27.25
N ASN A 24 -23.34 -12.32 -28.57
CA ASN A 24 -23.45 -13.38 -29.56
C ASN A 24 -22.27 -13.35 -30.55
N VAL A 25 -21.15 -13.95 -30.16
CA VAL A 25 -20.12 -14.38 -31.11
C VAL A 25 -20.67 -15.59 -31.88
N SER A 26 -21.22 -15.37 -33.07
CA SER A 26 -21.32 -16.37 -34.15
C SER A 26 -21.92 -15.74 -35.41
N GLY A 27 -21.17 -15.76 -36.53
CA GLY A 27 -21.71 -15.60 -37.87
C GLY A 27 -21.06 -14.51 -38.71
N LEU A 28 -19.99 -14.84 -39.42
CA LEU A 28 -19.41 -14.05 -40.52
C LEU A 28 -19.99 -14.55 -41.86
N PRO A 29 -20.68 -13.73 -42.67
CA PRO A 29 -20.98 -14.02 -44.06
C PRO A 29 -19.97 -13.36 -45.02
N LYS A 30 -19.85 -13.99 -46.20
CA LYS A 30 -18.86 -13.79 -47.28
C LYS A 30 -19.16 -12.61 -48.24
N HIS A 31 -18.12 -12.28 -49.03
CA HIS A 31 -18.04 -11.61 -50.37
C HIS A 31 -17.97 -10.06 -50.45
N PRO A 32 -17.50 -9.45 -51.58
CA PRO A 32 -16.64 -9.91 -52.70
C PRO A 32 -15.48 -8.94 -53.09
N GLU A 33 -14.58 -9.48 -53.93
CA GLU A 33 -13.65 -8.89 -54.92
C GLU A 33 -13.37 -7.36 -54.99
N GLY A 34 -12.07 -7.03 -54.97
CA GLY A 34 -11.53 -5.74 -55.45
C GLY A 34 -10.12 -5.45 -54.90
N ASP A 35 -9.07 -5.94 -55.56
CA ASP A 35 -7.66 -5.62 -55.25
C ASP A 35 -7.23 -4.26 -55.84
N PRO A 36 -6.34 -3.50 -55.15
CA PRO A 36 -5.04 -3.19 -55.75
C PRO A 36 -3.86 -3.25 -54.74
N PRO A 37 -2.59 -3.24 -55.20
CA PRO A 37 -1.56 -4.13 -54.69
C PRO A 37 -0.76 -3.56 -53.52
N ARG A 38 -0.41 -4.43 -52.56
CA ARG A 38 0.70 -4.20 -51.62
C ARG A 38 1.66 -5.39 -51.61
N ARG A 39 2.95 -5.04 -51.61
CA ARG A 39 4.13 -5.89 -51.76
C ARG A 39 4.21 -7.00 -50.70
N PRO A 40 4.79 -8.18 -51.01
CA PRO A 40 4.77 -9.33 -50.12
C PRO A 40 5.85 -9.23 -49.05
N ILE A 41 5.47 -9.43 -47.79
CA ILE A 41 6.40 -9.84 -46.73
C ILE A 41 6.24 -11.34 -46.55
N VAL A 42 7.31 -12.06 -46.85
CA VAL A 42 7.44 -13.52 -46.73
C VAL A 42 7.51 -13.89 -45.24
N ILE A 43 6.62 -14.77 -44.79
CA ILE A 43 6.72 -15.47 -43.50
C ILE A 43 6.99 -16.95 -43.83
N PRO A 44 8.11 -17.54 -43.40
CA PRO A 44 8.28 -18.99 -43.48
C PRO A 44 7.59 -19.66 -42.29
N ASN A 45 6.65 -20.56 -42.59
CA ASN A 45 6.08 -21.50 -41.64
C ASN A 45 7.12 -22.56 -41.24
N HIS A 46 7.14 -22.93 -39.97
CA HIS A 46 7.40 -24.30 -39.58
C HIS A 46 6.55 -24.68 -38.37
N GLU A 47 5.59 -25.58 -38.61
CA GLU A 47 4.91 -26.39 -37.60
C GLU A 47 5.91 -27.38 -37.00
N THR A 48 5.95 -27.54 -35.67
CA THR A 48 6.30 -28.82 -35.00
C THR A 48 5.82 -28.81 -33.53
N THR A 49 4.75 -29.56 -33.28
CA THR A 49 4.47 -30.42 -32.11
C THR A 49 4.54 -29.85 -30.67
N LEU A 50 3.36 -29.72 -30.05
CA LEU A 50 3.17 -29.51 -28.61
C LEU A 50 3.52 -30.77 -27.80
N PRO A 51 4.28 -30.68 -26.69
CA PRO A 51 4.21 -31.65 -25.61
C PRO A 51 3.11 -31.26 -24.61
N ALA A 52 2.35 -32.25 -24.15
CA ALA A 52 1.38 -32.12 -23.08
C ALA A 52 2.08 -31.80 -21.75
N GLY A 53 1.64 -30.74 -21.07
CA GLY A 53 2.16 -30.34 -19.77
C GLY A 53 1.74 -28.93 -19.41
N HIS A 54 0.50 -28.75 -18.95
CA HIS A 54 0.07 -27.52 -18.29
C HIS A 54 0.88 -27.36 -16.99
N PRO A 55 1.57 -26.23 -16.74
CA PRO A 55 1.96 -25.89 -15.39
C PRO A 55 0.75 -25.22 -14.70
N ASP A 56 0.28 -25.82 -13.62
CA ASP A 56 -0.61 -25.18 -12.66
C ASP A 56 0.03 -23.88 -12.16
N PHE A 57 -0.67 -22.75 -12.31
CA PHE A 57 -0.22 -21.40 -11.94
C PHE A 57 0.00 -21.20 -10.42
N LEU A 58 -0.18 -22.24 -9.59
CA LEU A 58 -0.22 -22.10 -8.13
C LEU A 58 0.96 -22.71 -7.38
N THR A 59 2.01 -23.22 -8.03
CA THR A 59 3.21 -23.64 -7.30
C THR A 59 4.50 -23.34 -8.05
N GLN A 60 5.03 -22.12 -7.90
CA GLN A 60 6.44 -21.84 -8.14
C GLN A 60 7.03 -21.05 -6.97
N CYS A 61 7.16 -21.69 -5.82
CA CYS A 61 8.32 -21.42 -4.96
C CYS A 61 9.51 -22.18 -5.55
N ARG A 62 10.09 -21.66 -6.63
CA ARG A 62 11.38 -22.16 -7.13
C ARG A 62 12.45 -21.26 -6.49
N SER A 63 13.14 -21.78 -5.48
CA SER A 63 14.33 -21.15 -4.92
C SER A 63 15.36 -21.00 -6.05
N SER A 64 15.64 -19.76 -6.43
CA SER A 64 16.58 -19.44 -7.51
C SER A 64 18.01 -19.77 -7.10
N PRO A 65 18.81 -20.48 -7.92
CA PRO A 65 20.23 -20.68 -7.69
C PRO A 65 21.00 -19.51 -8.32
N TRP A 66 21.03 -18.36 -7.66
CA TRP A 66 21.90 -17.24 -8.06
C TRP A 66 22.59 -16.65 -6.83
N GLN A 67 23.92 -16.58 -6.89
CA GLN A 67 24.75 -16.04 -5.82
C GLN A 67 24.51 -14.52 -5.67
N PRO A 68 24.41 -14.00 -4.43
CA PRO A 68 24.21 -12.58 -4.21
C PRO A 68 25.48 -11.82 -4.58
N SER A 69 25.41 -10.99 -5.61
CA SER A 69 26.29 -9.85 -5.75
C SER A 69 26.13 -9.00 -4.48
N SER A 70 27.18 -8.92 -3.64
CA SER A 70 27.37 -7.94 -2.55
C SER A 70 26.09 -7.48 -1.82
N ASN A 71 25.82 -7.96 -0.60
CA ASN A 71 24.69 -7.57 0.26
C ASN A 71 24.25 -6.10 0.07
N VAL A 72 23.26 -5.87 -0.79
CA VAL A 72 22.78 -4.51 -1.15
C VAL A 72 22.23 -3.79 0.09
N LEU A 73 21.85 -4.55 1.12
CA LEU A 73 21.30 -4.10 2.40
C LEU A 73 22.33 -4.10 3.55
N ASP A 74 23.65 -4.17 3.23
CA ASP A 74 24.72 -4.12 4.24
C ASP A 74 24.67 -2.84 5.09
N ALA A 75 25.25 -2.85 6.28
CA ALA A 75 25.33 -1.70 7.20
C ALA A 75 26.49 -0.74 6.88
N GLY A 76 27.21 -0.93 5.77
CA GLY A 76 28.31 -0.05 5.39
C GLY A 76 27.90 1.35 4.89
N PRO A 77 28.88 2.24 4.63
CA PRO A 77 28.68 3.53 3.96
C PRO A 77 27.98 3.38 2.60
N VAL A 78 27.28 4.43 2.18
CA VAL A 78 26.55 4.47 0.91
C VAL A 78 27.15 5.53 0.01
N GLN A 79 27.45 5.18 -1.25
CA GLN A 79 27.80 6.16 -2.27
C GLN A 79 26.53 6.70 -2.92
N VAL A 80 26.15 7.93 -2.56
CA VAL A 80 24.96 8.60 -3.08
C VAL A 80 25.32 9.27 -4.42
N PRO A 81 24.70 8.88 -5.54
CA PRO A 81 25.02 9.46 -6.83
C PRO A 81 24.36 10.84 -7.01
N GLU A 82 24.94 11.68 -7.86
CA GLU A 82 24.41 13.03 -8.17
C GLU A 82 22.99 13.01 -8.75
N ILE A 83 22.59 11.89 -9.38
CA ILE A 83 21.27 11.71 -9.95
C ILE A 83 20.17 11.45 -8.91
N TYR A 84 20.52 11.13 -7.66
CA TYR A 84 19.53 10.85 -6.63
C TYR A 84 18.76 12.11 -6.26
N ASN A 85 17.44 12.11 -6.47
CA ASN A 85 16.55 13.25 -6.26
C ASN A 85 17.02 14.54 -6.97
N CYS A 86 17.71 14.45 -8.12
CA CYS A 86 18.29 15.63 -8.78
C CYS A 86 17.26 16.68 -9.25
N PHE A 87 15.99 16.28 -9.41
CA PHE A 87 14.87 17.14 -9.81
C PHE A 87 14.19 17.87 -8.64
N VAL A 88 14.51 17.55 -7.38
CA VAL A 88 13.93 18.24 -6.22
C VAL A 88 14.63 19.59 -5.99
N PRO A 89 13.97 20.59 -5.39
CA PRO A 89 14.57 21.88 -5.10
C PRO A 89 15.91 21.74 -4.34
N PRO A 90 16.94 22.57 -4.65
CA PRO A 90 18.24 22.50 -3.99
C PRO A 90 18.20 22.59 -2.47
N THR A 91 17.21 23.29 -1.92
CA THR A 91 17.01 23.52 -0.49
C THR A 91 16.18 22.43 0.19
N CYS A 92 15.72 21.42 -0.55
CA CYS A 92 14.86 20.39 0.01
C CYS A 92 15.66 19.39 0.87
N ILE A 93 15.08 18.99 2.01
CA ILE A 93 15.66 18.00 2.94
C ILE A 93 15.94 16.66 2.25
N CYS A 94 15.16 16.26 1.24
CA CYS A 94 15.38 15.01 0.50
C CYS A 94 16.51 15.08 -0.54
N ARG A 95 17.12 16.25 -0.78
CA ARG A 95 18.30 16.39 -1.63
C ARG A 95 19.55 16.03 -0.84
N ALA A 96 19.95 14.76 -0.92
CA ALA A 96 21.18 14.29 -0.29
C ALA A 96 22.41 14.91 -0.97
N GLU A 97 23.45 15.21 -0.19
CA GLU A 97 24.75 15.58 -0.73
C GLU A 97 25.33 14.39 -1.51
N PRO A 98 25.75 14.57 -2.78
CA PRO A 98 26.41 13.50 -3.51
C PRO A 98 27.72 13.07 -2.83
N GLY A 99 28.05 11.79 -2.97
CA GLY A 99 29.26 11.18 -2.41
C GLY A 99 28.97 10.25 -1.23
N GLU A 100 29.96 10.07 -0.38
CA GLU A 100 29.89 9.09 0.71
C GLU A 100 29.00 9.58 1.86
N ALA A 101 27.92 8.84 2.10
CA ALA A 101 27.09 8.94 3.29
C ALA A 101 27.51 7.84 4.29
N PRO A 102 27.63 8.17 5.59
CA PRO A 102 27.96 7.18 6.60
C PRO A 102 26.88 6.10 6.69
N GLY A 103 27.27 4.90 7.12
CA GLY A 103 26.34 3.82 7.47
C GLY A 103 25.48 4.18 8.70
N PRO A 104 24.68 3.24 9.22
CA PRO A 104 23.90 3.44 10.43
C PRO A 104 24.79 3.91 11.60
N PRO A 105 24.31 4.85 12.43
CA PRO A 105 25.13 5.51 13.45
C PRO A 105 25.39 4.63 14.69
N ASP A 106 24.71 3.49 14.81
CA ASP A 106 24.76 2.61 15.97
C ASP A 106 24.59 1.13 15.52
N THR A 107 24.70 0.20 16.47
CA THR A 107 24.50 -1.23 16.26
C THR A 107 23.05 -1.57 15.94
N ASP A 108 22.84 -2.67 15.22
CA ASP A 108 21.51 -3.12 14.83
C ASP A 108 20.59 -3.39 16.03
N ASP A 109 21.13 -3.91 17.13
CA ASP A 109 20.34 -4.16 18.35
C ASP A 109 19.91 -2.85 19.03
N ASN A 110 20.76 -1.82 19.07
CA ASN A 110 20.40 -0.50 19.59
C ASN A 110 19.35 0.17 18.69
N LEU A 111 19.54 0.14 17.36
CA LEU A 111 18.58 0.71 16.40
C LEU A 111 17.22 0.00 16.45
N LEU A 112 17.23 -1.33 16.63
CA LEU A 112 16.00 -2.11 16.83
C LEU A 112 15.34 -1.78 18.18
N GLY A 113 16.12 -1.52 19.24
CA GLY A 113 15.64 -1.02 20.52
C GLY A 113 14.93 0.32 20.39
N ILE A 114 15.57 1.30 19.75
CA ILE A 114 14.97 2.62 19.44
C ILE A 114 13.66 2.45 18.68
N TYR A 115 13.64 1.60 17.66
CA TYR A 115 12.43 1.35 16.90
C TYR A 115 11.31 0.77 17.76
N ARG A 116 11.60 -0.19 18.64
CA ARG A 116 10.59 -0.81 19.51
C ARG A 116 10.05 0.13 20.57
N ASP A 117 10.93 0.90 21.19
CA ASP A 117 10.62 1.63 22.42
C ASP A 117 10.13 3.04 22.13
N GLU A 118 10.68 3.70 21.10
CA GLU A 118 10.38 5.09 20.78
C GLU A 118 9.48 5.24 19.54
N MET A 119 9.59 4.34 18.55
CA MET A 119 8.93 4.52 17.25
C MET A 119 7.63 3.73 17.15
N ALA A 120 7.70 2.39 17.18
CA ALA A 120 6.58 1.48 17.00
C ALA A 120 5.34 1.82 17.87
N PRO A 121 5.44 2.33 19.11
CA PRO A 121 4.26 2.73 19.89
C PRO A 121 3.42 3.85 19.25
N HIS A 122 4.01 4.69 18.41
CA HIS A 122 3.32 5.78 17.70
C HIS A 122 2.75 5.35 16.34
N PHE A 123 3.33 4.33 15.71
CA PHE A 123 2.84 3.74 14.46
C PHE A 123 2.82 2.20 14.54
N PRO A 124 1.89 1.60 15.32
CA PRO A 124 1.96 0.20 15.74
C PRO A 124 1.42 -0.80 14.71
N PHE A 125 1.65 -0.54 13.42
CA PHE A 125 1.23 -1.44 12.35
C PHE A 125 2.25 -2.56 12.11
N VAL A 126 3.54 -2.27 12.32
CA VAL A 126 4.63 -3.24 12.24
C VAL A 126 5.19 -3.39 13.65
N ILE A 127 5.08 -4.58 14.22
CA ILE A 127 5.47 -4.88 15.60
C ILE A 127 6.51 -5.98 15.54
N ILE A 128 7.69 -5.73 16.14
CA ILE A 128 8.74 -6.73 16.25
C ILE A 128 8.75 -7.26 17.70
N PRO A 129 8.36 -8.53 17.93
CA PRO A 129 8.31 -9.11 19.28
C PRO A 129 9.65 -8.99 20.00
N ALA A 130 9.63 -8.80 21.33
CA ALA A 130 10.83 -8.61 22.15
C ALA A 130 11.83 -9.79 22.03
N GLY A 131 11.35 -11.00 21.75
CA GLY A 131 12.19 -12.20 21.59
C GLY A 131 12.99 -12.28 20.28
N VAL A 132 12.76 -11.38 19.31
CA VAL A 132 13.47 -11.40 18.02
C VAL A 132 14.73 -10.53 18.12
N THR A 133 15.93 -11.10 17.94
CA THR A 133 17.16 -10.29 17.92
C THR A 133 17.33 -9.57 16.58
N ALA A 134 18.16 -8.52 16.52
CA ALA A 134 18.40 -7.82 15.26
C ALA A 134 19.12 -8.73 14.24
N SER A 135 20.00 -9.63 14.71
CA SER A 135 20.62 -10.66 13.87
C SER A 135 19.59 -11.61 13.25
N THR A 136 18.64 -12.12 14.06
CA THR A 136 17.56 -12.98 13.56
C THR A 136 16.66 -12.23 12.57
N LEU A 137 16.35 -10.96 12.85
CA LEU A 137 15.55 -10.14 11.96
C LEU A 137 16.28 -9.91 10.63
N ASN A 138 17.56 -9.58 10.65
CA ASN A 138 18.37 -9.39 9.45
C ASN A 138 18.49 -10.68 8.61
N ALA A 139 18.55 -11.85 9.25
CA ALA A 139 18.65 -13.13 8.56
C ALA A 139 17.31 -13.57 7.91
N THR A 140 16.18 -13.22 8.51
CA THR A 140 14.84 -13.68 8.07
C THR A 140 14.08 -12.64 7.26
N ARG A 141 14.30 -11.37 7.55
CA ARG A 141 13.61 -10.18 7.00
C ARG A 141 14.63 -9.03 6.81
N PRO A 142 15.64 -9.22 5.93
CA PRO A 142 16.73 -8.26 5.75
C PRO A 142 16.25 -6.87 5.32
N PHE A 143 15.21 -6.79 4.48
CA PHE A 143 14.71 -5.49 4.01
C PHE A 143 14.00 -4.72 5.12
N LEU A 144 13.23 -5.41 5.96
CA LEU A 144 12.63 -4.83 7.16
C LEU A 144 13.69 -4.34 8.15
N MET A 145 14.73 -5.14 8.42
CA MET A 145 15.81 -4.69 9.31
C MET A 145 16.52 -3.46 8.74
N ALA A 146 16.82 -3.44 7.44
CA ALA A 146 17.42 -2.26 6.80
C ALA A 146 16.50 -1.03 6.84
N SER A 147 15.19 -1.23 6.73
CA SER A 147 14.19 -0.17 6.90
C SER A 147 14.18 0.38 8.33
N ILE A 148 14.30 -0.49 9.33
CA ILE A 148 14.41 -0.12 10.75
C ILE A 148 15.69 0.67 11.02
N ARG A 149 16.86 0.22 10.51
CA ARG A 149 18.12 0.96 10.63
C ARG A 149 17.96 2.38 10.11
N MET A 150 17.32 2.51 8.94
CA MET A 150 17.13 3.80 8.30
C MET A 150 16.28 4.73 9.16
N VAL A 151 15.08 4.31 9.59
CA VAL A 151 14.17 5.19 10.35
C VAL A 151 14.71 5.51 11.75
N ALA A 152 15.38 4.56 12.39
CA ALA A 152 16.01 4.76 13.70
C ALA A 152 17.27 5.64 13.65
N SER A 153 17.83 5.88 12.45
CA SER A 153 18.96 6.79 12.23
C SER A 153 18.54 8.28 12.20
N ILE A 154 17.40 8.64 12.81
CA ILE A 154 16.82 9.97 12.69
C ILE A 154 17.72 11.12 13.14
N ARG A 155 18.54 10.87 14.16
CA ARG A 155 19.52 11.83 14.69
C ARG A 155 20.76 11.98 13.81
N SER A 156 20.87 11.22 12.72
CA SER A 156 21.94 11.33 11.72
C SER A 156 21.35 11.49 10.31
N PRO A 157 20.86 12.69 9.93
CA PRO A 157 20.15 12.90 8.67
C PRO A 157 20.96 12.50 7.42
N ARG A 158 22.28 12.68 7.45
CA ARG A 158 23.16 12.29 6.33
C ARG A 158 23.24 10.77 6.15
N SER A 159 23.32 10.02 7.26
CA SER A 159 23.24 8.56 7.25
C SER A 159 21.87 8.10 6.76
N MET A 160 20.80 8.63 7.35
CA MET A 160 19.42 8.29 7.03
C MET A 160 19.10 8.50 5.53
N ARG A 161 19.54 9.62 4.93
CA ARG A 161 19.36 9.89 3.49
C ARG A 161 20.14 8.91 2.60
N GLY A 162 21.37 8.56 2.98
CA GLY A 162 22.15 7.54 2.27
C GLY A 162 21.47 6.18 2.31
N GLN A 163 21.01 5.76 3.49
CA GLN A 163 20.25 4.52 3.67
C GLN A 163 18.93 4.53 2.88
N MET A 164 18.24 5.68 2.81
CA MET A 164 17.03 5.84 1.99
C MET A 164 17.32 5.63 0.50
N TYR A 165 18.41 6.18 -0.04
CA TYR A 165 18.82 5.92 -1.41
C TYR A 165 19.08 4.42 -1.67
N ARG A 166 19.77 3.73 -0.73
CA ARG A 166 20.00 2.28 -0.79
C ARG A 166 18.69 1.50 -0.82
N LEU A 167 17.73 1.84 0.06
CA LEU A 167 16.42 1.18 0.11
C LEU A 167 15.59 1.43 -1.15
N LEU A 168 15.59 2.64 -1.69
CA LEU A 168 14.89 2.94 -2.95
C LEU A 168 15.50 2.20 -4.14
N SER A 169 16.83 2.07 -4.16
CA SER A 169 17.53 1.28 -5.18
C SER A 169 17.21 -0.20 -5.06
N TYR A 170 17.11 -0.72 -3.83
CA TYR A 170 16.63 -2.08 -3.58
C TYR A 170 15.19 -2.28 -4.05
N ILE A 171 14.27 -1.35 -3.75
CA ILE A 171 12.88 -1.39 -4.23
C ILE A 171 12.84 -1.40 -5.76
N ALA A 172 13.60 -0.53 -6.42
CA ALA A 172 13.65 -0.47 -7.87
C ALA A 172 14.14 -1.81 -8.47
N ASP A 173 15.21 -2.39 -7.94
CA ASP A 173 15.73 -3.67 -8.44
C ASP A 173 14.78 -4.84 -8.11
N HIS A 174 14.42 -5.01 -6.84
CA HIS A 174 13.70 -6.19 -6.38
C HIS A 174 12.20 -6.15 -6.72
N MET A 175 11.51 -5.04 -6.47
CA MET A 175 10.07 -4.96 -6.74
C MET A 175 9.77 -4.71 -8.22
N VAL A 176 10.54 -3.85 -8.89
CA VAL A 176 10.23 -3.44 -10.27
C VAL A 176 10.92 -4.32 -11.30
N LEU A 177 12.25 -4.49 -11.21
CA LEU A 177 13.00 -5.26 -12.23
C LEU A 177 12.85 -6.77 -12.05
N ARG A 178 12.93 -7.27 -10.81
CA ARG A 178 12.83 -8.71 -10.49
C ARG A 178 11.40 -9.17 -10.21
N SER A 179 10.46 -8.25 -10.04
CA SER A 179 9.07 -8.54 -9.68
C SER A 179 8.93 -9.38 -8.40
N GLU A 180 9.82 -9.19 -7.42
CA GLU A 180 9.76 -9.86 -6.13
C GLU A 180 8.55 -9.38 -5.33
N ARG A 181 7.77 -10.34 -4.78
CA ARG A 181 6.60 -10.08 -3.94
C ARG A 181 6.73 -10.85 -2.64
N SER A 182 7.13 -10.15 -1.58
CA SER A 182 7.40 -10.75 -0.28
C SER A 182 6.80 -9.93 0.86
N MET A 183 6.52 -10.60 1.98
CA MET A 183 6.09 -9.93 3.21
C MET A 183 7.17 -9.02 3.77
N ASP A 184 8.44 -9.38 3.61
CA ASP A 184 9.58 -8.56 4.04
C ASP A 184 9.58 -7.19 3.35
N LEU A 185 9.40 -7.18 2.02
CA LEU A 185 9.23 -5.94 1.25
C LEU A 185 8.05 -5.09 1.73
N LEU A 186 6.90 -5.71 1.99
CA LEU A 186 5.72 -4.98 2.45
C LEU A 186 5.91 -4.39 3.86
N LEU A 187 6.47 -5.17 4.78
CA LEU A 187 6.78 -4.74 6.15
C LEU A 187 7.77 -3.56 6.13
N GLY A 188 8.89 -3.70 5.41
CA GLY A 188 9.88 -2.64 5.30
C GLY A 188 9.32 -1.37 4.66
N LEU A 189 8.52 -1.51 3.59
CA LEU A 189 7.91 -0.37 2.92
C LEU A 189 6.92 0.37 3.83
N VAL A 190 6.12 -0.34 4.63
CA VAL A 190 5.23 0.26 5.63
C VAL A 190 6.02 0.97 6.73
N VAL A 191 7.16 0.42 7.17
CA VAL A 191 8.06 1.11 8.12
C VAL A 191 8.61 2.41 7.52
N ILE A 192 9.13 2.37 6.29
CA ILE A 192 9.62 3.57 5.58
C ILE A 192 8.52 4.63 5.48
N LEU A 193 7.31 4.23 5.09
CA LEU A 193 6.17 5.12 4.89
C LEU A 193 5.64 5.74 6.20
N GLY A 194 5.59 4.98 7.30
CA GLY A 194 5.12 5.49 8.60
C GLY A 194 5.98 6.63 9.15
N TRP A 195 7.27 6.65 8.81
CA TRP A 195 8.25 7.63 9.30
C TRP A 195 8.76 8.57 8.19
N PHE A 196 8.07 8.58 7.05
CA PHE A 196 8.50 9.29 5.85
C PHE A 196 8.53 10.82 6.02
N HIS A 197 7.73 11.32 6.95
CA HIS A 197 7.67 12.74 7.29
C HIS A 197 9.01 13.30 7.80
N HIS A 198 9.91 12.46 8.31
CA HIS A 198 11.27 12.86 8.69
C HIS A 198 12.23 13.04 7.50
N HIS A 199 11.87 12.56 6.32
CA HIS A 199 12.65 12.77 5.09
C HIS A 199 12.19 14.02 4.35
N CYS A 200 10.94 14.00 3.87
CA CYS A 200 10.22 15.11 3.22
C CYS A 200 8.90 14.53 2.69
N ILE A 201 7.75 15.20 2.91
CA ILE A 201 6.47 14.79 2.30
C ILE A 201 6.26 15.50 0.95
N ALA A 202 6.68 16.76 0.84
CA ALA A 202 6.29 17.66 -0.27
C ALA A 202 6.97 17.39 -1.62
N HIS A 203 8.20 16.86 -1.63
CA HIS A 203 8.99 16.68 -2.86
C HIS A 203 9.45 15.24 -3.08
N ALA A 204 8.89 14.32 -2.31
CA ALA A 204 9.39 12.98 -2.22
C ALA A 204 8.42 11.99 -2.83
N GLN A 205 8.95 10.82 -3.14
CA GLN A 205 8.28 9.70 -3.78
C GLN A 205 7.20 9.04 -2.89
N PHE A 206 6.65 9.74 -1.90
CA PHE A 206 5.74 9.19 -0.91
C PHE A 206 4.53 8.52 -1.57
N ASP A 207 3.80 9.24 -2.39
CA ASP A 207 2.63 8.76 -3.13
C ASP A 207 2.94 7.55 -4.01
N MET A 208 4.10 7.56 -4.67
CA MET A 208 4.58 6.44 -5.48
C MET A 208 4.82 5.20 -4.61
N LEU A 209 5.47 5.37 -3.46
CA LEU A 209 5.76 4.28 -2.53
C LEU A 209 4.48 3.74 -1.86
N VAL A 210 3.54 4.61 -1.50
CA VAL A 210 2.21 4.20 -1.01
C VAL A 210 1.47 3.39 -2.07
N SER A 211 1.52 3.85 -3.33
CA SER A 211 0.92 3.12 -4.46
C SER A 211 1.57 1.76 -4.70
N GLN A 212 2.91 1.67 -4.58
CA GLN A 212 3.63 0.41 -4.64
C GLN A 212 3.28 -0.53 -3.48
N ALA A 213 3.12 -0.02 -2.27
CA ALA A 213 2.65 -0.80 -1.12
C ALA A 213 1.23 -1.34 -1.35
N ALA A 214 0.33 -0.50 -1.87
CA ALA A 214 -1.03 -0.89 -2.23
C ALA A 214 -1.08 -1.91 -3.37
N CYS A 215 -0.14 -1.84 -4.32
CA CYS A 215 0.02 -2.84 -5.37
C CYS A 215 0.51 -4.18 -4.79
N LEU A 216 1.60 -4.16 -4.01
CA LEU A 216 2.18 -5.33 -3.36
C LEU A 216 1.17 -6.04 -2.44
N LEU A 217 0.39 -5.29 -1.67
CA LEU A 217 -0.72 -5.80 -0.85
C LEU A 217 -1.77 -6.54 -1.70
N GLY A 218 -2.07 -6.04 -2.90
CA GLY A 218 -3.00 -6.68 -3.84
C GLY A 218 -2.45 -7.99 -4.39
N GLU A 219 -1.17 -8.01 -4.77
CA GLU A 219 -0.51 -9.18 -5.32
C GLU A 219 -0.25 -10.28 -4.28
N LEU A 220 -0.03 -9.92 -3.03
CA LEU A 220 0.00 -10.86 -1.89
C LEU A 220 -1.41 -11.38 -1.52
N GLY A 221 -2.46 -10.93 -2.22
CA GLY A 221 -3.85 -11.35 -1.97
C GLY A 221 -4.43 -10.80 -0.66
N LEU A 222 -3.82 -9.76 -0.09
CA LEU A 222 -4.16 -9.31 1.27
C LEU A 222 -5.41 -8.43 1.31
N LYS A 223 -5.86 -7.87 0.19
CA LYS A 223 -7.05 -6.99 0.12
C LYS A 223 -8.39 -7.70 0.35
N ARG A 224 -8.41 -9.03 0.28
CA ARG A 224 -9.63 -9.84 0.43
C ARG A 224 -9.43 -10.87 1.53
N GLY A 225 -10.53 -11.26 2.17
CA GLY A 225 -10.53 -12.34 3.15
C GLY A 225 -10.10 -13.67 2.54
N PRO A 226 -9.56 -14.59 3.37
CA PRO A 226 -9.28 -15.94 2.94
C PRO A 226 -10.61 -16.60 2.56
N SER A 227 -10.92 -16.62 1.26
CA SER A 227 -12.10 -17.30 0.74
C SER A 227 -11.71 -18.13 -0.48
N LEU A 228 -12.26 -19.34 -0.54
CA LEU A 228 -12.30 -20.10 -1.78
C LEU A 228 -13.28 -19.37 -2.71
N THR A 229 -12.89 -19.16 -3.96
CA THR A 229 -13.84 -18.76 -5.01
C THR A 229 -15.00 -19.76 -5.05
N GLU A 230 -16.23 -19.29 -5.29
CA GLU A 230 -17.43 -20.13 -5.31
C GLU A 230 -17.27 -21.37 -6.22
N ARG A 231 -16.61 -21.19 -7.38
CA ARG A 231 -16.25 -22.29 -8.28
C ARG A 231 -15.38 -23.36 -7.61
N THR A 232 -14.42 -22.96 -6.78
CA THR A 232 -13.49 -23.87 -6.09
C THR A 232 -14.16 -24.56 -4.91
N ARG A 233 -15.07 -23.86 -4.20
CA ARG A 233 -15.90 -24.47 -3.13
C ARG A 233 -16.75 -25.63 -3.65
N LEU A 234 -17.28 -25.51 -4.87
CA LEU A 234 -18.14 -26.53 -5.48
C LEU A 234 -17.37 -27.77 -6.00
N ILE A 235 -16.06 -27.66 -6.23
CA ILE A 235 -15.24 -28.72 -6.84
C ILE A 235 -14.41 -29.48 -5.78
N VAL A 236 -14.07 -28.83 -4.65
CA VAL A 236 -13.18 -29.39 -3.64
C VAL A 236 -13.97 -30.06 -2.50
N MET A 237 -14.01 -31.40 -2.51
CA MET A 237 -14.75 -32.23 -1.53
C MET A 237 -14.19 -32.20 -0.09
N ARG A 238 -12.96 -31.68 0.11
CA ARG A 238 -12.38 -31.33 1.41
C ARG A 238 -11.66 -30.00 1.24
N PRO A 239 -12.20 -28.88 1.72
CA PRO A 239 -11.45 -27.64 1.71
C PRO A 239 -10.12 -27.90 2.42
N CYS A 240 -9.00 -27.73 1.72
CA CYS A 240 -7.73 -27.51 2.40
C CYS A 240 -8.00 -26.38 3.40
N GLU A 241 -7.64 -26.55 4.67
CA GLU A 241 -7.87 -25.53 5.70
C GLU A 241 -7.36 -24.21 5.15
N LEU A 242 -8.29 -23.29 4.86
CA LEU A 242 -7.93 -22.00 4.31
C LEU A 242 -7.01 -21.35 5.33
N LYS A 243 -5.74 -21.12 4.95
CA LYS A 243 -4.76 -20.47 5.82
C LYS A 243 -5.41 -19.20 6.37
N GLN A 244 -5.67 -19.20 7.67
CA GLN A 244 -6.26 -18.05 8.32
C GLN A 244 -5.32 -16.86 8.16
N ARG A 245 -5.93 -15.68 7.97
CA ARG A 245 -5.18 -14.44 7.93
C ARG A 245 -4.49 -14.25 9.28
N THR A 246 -3.23 -13.83 9.28
CA THR A 246 -2.48 -13.48 10.49
C THR A 246 -2.77 -12.04 10.90
N ASN A 247 -2.59 -11.72 12.19
CA ASN A 247 -2.77 -10.34 12.66
C ASN A 247 -1.70 -9.38 12.13
N GLU A 248 -0.49 -9.87 11.85
CA GLU A 248 0.54 -9.11 11.10
C GLU A 248 0.00 -8.67 9.73
N GLU A 249 -0.61 -9.59 8.96
CA GLU A 249 -1.18 -9.26 7.66
C GLU A 249 -2.42 -8.34 7.77
N ARG A 250 -3.24 -8.46 8.84
CA ARG A 250 -4.35 -7.52 9.10
C ARG A 250 -3.85 -6.12 9.40
N ARG A 251 -2.85 -6.00 10.28
CA ARG A 251 -2.22 -4.71 10.60
C ARG A 251 -1.64 -4.07 9.34
N LEU A 252 -0.94 -4.83 8.50
CA LEU A 252 -0.40 -4.30 7.23
C LEU A 252 -1.48 -3.84 6.25
N LEU A 253 -2.58 -4.59 6.10
CA LEU A 253 -3.71 -4.17 5.28
C LEU A 253 -4.26 -2.80 5.73
N LEU A 254 -4.43 -2.65 7.04
CA LEU A 254 -4.94 -1.42 7.65
C LEU A 254 -3.92 -0.28 7.57
N ALA A 255 -2.62 -0.57 7.69
CA ALA A 255 -1.54 0.42 7.57
C ALA A 255 -1.50 1.03 6.16
N VAL A 256 -1.52 0.19 5.14
CA VAL A 256 -1.50 0.64 3.74
C VAL A 256 -2.78 1.40 3.39
N TRP A 257 -3.93 0.98 3.94
CA TRP A 257 -5.17 1.76 3.82
C TRP A 257 -5.04 3.14 4.47
N TYR A 258 -4.58 3.19 5.73
CA TYR A 258 -4.39 4.43 6.47
C TYR A 258 -3.47 5.40 5.71
N LEU A 259 -2.29 4.92 5.28
CA LEU A 259 -1.33 5.72 4.53
C LEU A 259 -1.91 6.23 3.20
N SER A 260 -2.66 5.39 2.48
CA SER A 260 -3.35 5.80 1.24
C SER A 260 -4.40 6.88 1.50
N SER A 261 -5.14 6.75 2.61
CA SER A 261 -6.13 7.73 3.03
C SER A 261 -5.46 9.06 3.40
N SER A 262 -4.41 9.04 4.21
CA SER A 262 -3.65 10.23 4.61
C SER A 262 -3.13 11.01 3.40
N VAL A 263 -2.50 10.34 2.43
CA VAL A 263 -2.05 10.96 1.17
C VAL A 263 -3.20 11.65 0.43
N SER A 264 -4.35 10.99 0.33
CA SER A 264 -5.48 11.54 -0.41
C SER A 264 -6.04 12.81 0.24
N LEU A 265 -6.04 12.90 1.57
CA LEU A 265 -6.45 14.11 2.27
C LEU A 265 -5.47 15.27 2.06
N ASP A 266 -4.16 14.99 1.98
CA ASP A 266 -3.12 16.02 1.91
C ASP A 266 -2.83 16.50 0.48
N VAL A 267 -2.83 15.59 -0.50
CA VAL A 267 -2.34 15.88 -1.87
C VAL A 267 -3.48 15.90 -2.90
N GLN A 268 -4.65 15.31 -2.60
CA GLN A 268 -5.86 15.25 -3.44
C GLN A 268 -5.67 14.73 -4.89
N GLN A 269 -4.50 14.18 -5.25
CA GLN A 269 -4.20 13.76 -6.63
C GLN A 269 -4.40 12.27 -6.90
N ILE A 270 -4.49 11.43 -5.87
CA ILE A 270 -4.65 9.98 -6.01
C ILE A 270 -5.89 9.51 -5.24
N ASP A 271 -6.71 8.71 -5.92
CA ASP A 271 -7.85 8.04 -5.30
C ASP A 271 -7.35 7.05 -4.23
N PRO A 272 -7.76 7.21 -2.96
CA PRO A 272 -7.31 6.34 -1.90
C PRO A 272 -7.89 4.95 -2.08
N MET A 273 -7.21 3.96 -1.49
CA MET A 273 -7.79 2.63 -1.38
C MET A 273 -9.10 2.72 -0.59
N ARG A 274 -10.20 2.27 -1.19
CA ARG A 274 -11.51 2.29 -0.51
C ARG A 274 -11.51 1.40 0.73
N PHE A 275 -12.02 1.94 1.84
CA PHE A 275 -12.26 1.15 3.03
C PHE A 275 -13.33 0.07 2.73
N SER A 276 -12.99 -1.19 2.93
CA SER A 276 -13.84 -2.33 2.55
C SER A 276 -14.51 -2.98 3.76
N ALA A 277 -15.60 -3.71 3.53
CA ALA A 277 -16.24 -4.52 4.58
C ALA A 277 -15.28 -5.58 5.18
N TYR A 278 -14.30 -6.04 4.40
CA TYR A 278 -13.26 -6.94 4.89
C TYR A 278 -12.28 -6.24 5.85
N MET A 279 -11.94 -4.97 5.61
CA MET A 279 -11.13 -4.20 6.56
C MET A 279 -11.88 -3.97 7.88
N GLU A 280 -13.20 -3.74 7.83
CA GLU A 280 -14.04 -3.71 9.03
C GLU A 280 -13.99 -5.05 9.80
N GLN A 281 -14.03 -6.17 9.09
CA GLN A 281 -13.86 -7.48 9.69
C GLN A 281 -12.47 -7.64 10.33
N CYS A 282 -11.40 -7.18 9.65
CA CYS A 282 -10.05 -7.23 10.20
C CYS A 282 -9.92 -6.40 11.48
N LEU A 283 -10.59 -5.23 11.57
CA LEU A 283 -10.62 -4.45 12.81
C LEU A 283 -11.28 -5.22 13.95
N ARG A 284 -12.43 -5.88 13.71
CA ARG A 284 -13.10 -6.68 14.74
C ARG A 284 -12.25 -7.86 15.19
N GLU A 285 -11.63 -8.57 14.25
CA GLU A 285 -10.77 -9.71 14.59
C GLU A 285 -9.52 -9.27 15.37
N LEU A 286 -8.97 -8.08 15.10
CA LEU A 286 -7.91 -7.50 15.92
C LEU A 286 -8.40 -7.12 17.32
N ASP A 287 -9.61 -6.54 17.44
CA ASP A 287 -10.24 -6.16 18.72
C ASP A 287 -10.57 -7.38 19.59
N GLU A 288 -10.96 -8.50 18.96
CA GLU A 288 -11.26 -9.77 19.64
C GLU A 288 -10.00 -10.52 20.08
N THR A 289 -8.94 -10.52 19.25
CA THR A 289 -7.72 -11.29 19.52
C THR A 289 -6.71 -10.54 20.37
N MET A 290 -6.54 -9.24 20.13
CA MET A 290 -5.64 -8.32 20.84
C MET A 290 -4.28 -8.97 21.11
N GLU A 291 -3.59 -9.38 20.05
CA GLU A 291 -2.29 -10.07 20.13
C GLU A 291 -1.24 -9.20 20.84
N PHE A 292 -1.30 -7.89 20.58
CA PHE A 292 -0.50 -6.89 21.25
C PHE A 292 -1.39 -5.82 21.88
N GLU A 293 -0.99 -5.29 23.03
CA GLU A 293 -1.68 -4.16 23.67
C GLU A 293 -1.76 -2.94 22.73
N SER A 294 -0.80 -2.79 21.81
CA SER A 294 -0.81 -1.73 20.80
C SER A 294 -1.84 -1.92 19.70
N ASP A 295 -2.50 -3.08 19.57
CA ASP A 295 -3.56 -3.30 18.57
C ASP A 295 -4.74 -2.34 18.78
N ILE A 296 -5.00 -1.92 20.03
CA ILE A 296 -6.01 -0.89 20.31
C ILE A 296 -5.67 0.45 19.63
N HIS A 297 -4.38 0.79 19.53
CA HIS A 297 -3.94 2.03 18.89
C HIS A 297 -4.19 1.94 17.37
N VAL A 298 -3.90 0.79 16.75
CA VAL A 298 -4.20 0.53 15.34
C VAL A 298 -5.69 0.72 15.06
N ILE A 299 -6.55 0.16 15.90
CA ILE A 299 -8.02 0.27 15.75
C ILE A 299 -8.46 1.73 15.79
N TYR A 300 -7.97 2.50 16.76
CA TYR A 300 -8.35 3.92 16.90
C TYR A 300 -7.80 4.80 15.78
N ILE A 301 -6.55 4.61 15.37
CA ILE A 301 -5.95 5.31 14.22
C ILE A 301 -6.83 5.13 12.97
N VAL A 302 -7.23 3.89 12.68
CA VAL A 302 -8.05 3.58 11.51
C VAL A 302 -9.46 4.18 11.63
N ARG A 303 -10.10 4.06 12.80
CA ARG A 303 -11.45 4.61 13.02
C ARG A 303 -11.48 6.14 12.86
N VAL A 304 -10.50 6.84 13.45
CA VAL A 304 -10.38 8.30 13.34
C VAL A 304 -10.08 8.71 11.89
N GLN A 305 -9.14 8.04 11.23
CA GLN A 305 -8.82 8.32 9.82
C GLN A 305 -10.04 8.12 8.91
N ARG A 306 -10.85 7.08 9.15
CA ARG A 306 -12.05 6.80 8.35
C ARG A 306 -13.11 7.89 8.51
N LEU A 307 -13.26 8.41 9.73
CA LEU A 307 -14.12 9.56 9.98
C LEU A 307 -13.61 10.79 9.24
N ALA A 308 -12.30 11.08 9.30
CA ALA A 308 -11.67 12.18 8.58
C ALA A 308 -11.86 12.08 7.05
N GLU A 309 -11.66 10.89 6.48
CA GLU A 309 -11.87 10.62 5.05
C GLU A 309 -13.32 10.87 4.62
N ARG A 310 -14.30 10.42 5.42
CA ARG A 310 -15.73 10.68 5.15
C ARG A 310 -16.07 12.17 5.20
N ILE A 311 -15.51 12.91 6.16
CA ILE A 311 -15.68 14.36 6.24
C ILE A 311 -15.08 15.04 5.00
N SER A 312 -13.87 14.65 4.59
CA SER A 312 -13.19 15.19 3.41
C SER A 312 -13.96 14.91 2.12
N GLN A 313 -14.46 13.69 1.93
CA GLN A 313 -15.25 13.31 0.74
C GLN A 313 -16.55 14.11 0.61
N ILE A 314 -17.22 14.44 1.71
CA ILE A 314 -18.43 15.28 1.65
C ILE A 314 -18.07 16.70 1.23
N ARG A 315 -16.95 17.26 1.75
CA ARG A 315 -16.46 18.59 1.36
C ARG A 315 -16.09 18.66 -0.12
N ALA A 316 -15.27 17.72 -0.60
CA ALA A 316 -14.86 17.68 -2.01
C ALA A 316 -16.04 17.51 -2.98
N ASN A 317 -17.12 16.84 -2.54
CA ASN A 317 -18.34 16.68 -3.34
C ASN A 317 -19.20 17.95 -3.43
N GLU A 318 -18.97 18.98 -2.60
CA GLU A 318 -19.60 20.30 -2.74
C GLU A 318 -18.92 21.13 -3.84
N ASP A 319 -17.60 21.00 -4.00
CA ASP A 319 -16.82 21.76 -4.99
C ASP A 319 -17.08 21.31 -6.45
N TRP A 320 -17.60 20.09 -6.65
CA TRP A 320 -17.93 19.55 -7.97
C TRP A 320 -19.40 19.73 -8.33
N ASP A 321 -19.72 20.85 -9.00
CA ASP A 321 -21.06 21.23 -9.48
C ASP A 321 -21.50 20.48 -10.77
N GLY A 322 -20.80 19.41 -11.15
CA GLY A 322 -20.94 18.75 -12.47
C GLY A 322 -21.88 17.53 -12.54
N GLY A 323 -22.48 17.08 -11.44
CA GLY A 323 -23.24 15.82 -11.39
C GLY A 323 -24.76 16.00 -11.33
N LEU A 324 -25.51 15.44 -12.29
CA LEU A 324 -26.97 15.16 -12.39
C LEU A 324 -28.03 16.07 -11.69
N GLY A 325 -27.69 17.20 -11.08
CA GLY A 325 -28.62 18.14 -10.46
C GLY A 325 -29.44 17.55 -9.30
N LEU A 326 -29.01 16.45 -8.69
CA LEU A 326 -29.71 15.88 -7.53
C LEU A 326 -29.43 16.75 -6.29
N PRO A 327 -30.46 17.12 -5.49
CA PRO A 327 -30.26 17.85 -4.26
C PRO A 327 -29.35 17.05 -3.31
N LYS A 328 -28.15 17.56 -3.05
CA LYS A 328 -27.27 17.05 -2.00
C LYS A 328 -27.62 17.75 -0.70
N ALA A 329 -27.70 17.00 0.40
CA ALA A 329 -27.84 17.59 1.72
C ALA A 329 -26.58 18.42 2.05
N PRO A 330 -26.73 19.60 2.68
CA PRO A 330 -25.58 20.45 3.04
C PRO A 330 -24.69 19.76 4.08
N ILE A 331 -23.39 20.09 4.16
CA ILE A 331 -22.49 19.60 5.23
C ILE A 331 -23.11 19.73 6.63
N SER A 332 -23.85 20.82 6.89
CA SER A 332 -24.52 21.04 8.17
C SER A 332 -25.50 19.93 8.56
N ALA A 333 -26.09 19.22 7.58
CA ALA A 333 -26.95 18.06 7.83
C ALA A 333 -26.17 16.82 8.30
N TYR A 334 -24.89 16.72 7.95
CA TYR A 334 -24.01 15.61 8.38
C TYR A 334 -23.18 15.95 9.63
N ALA A 335 -23.00 17.23 9.92
CA ALA A 335 -22.14 17.72 11.00
C ALA A 335 -22.50 17.12 12.38
N SER A 336 -23.79 17.04 12.71
CA SER A 336 -24.26 16.44 13.97
C SER A 336 -23.97 14.94 14.06
N SER A 337 -24.06 14.22 12.94
CA SER A 337 -23.75 12.78 12.87
C SER A 337 -22.25 12.54 13.05
N PHE A 338 -21.39 13.32 12.40
CA PHE A 338 -19.95 13.23 12.57
C PHE A 338 -19.50 13.64 13.97
N GLN A 339 -20.12 14.66 14.57
CA GLN A 339 -19.84 15.04 15.94
C GLN A 339 -20.20 13.92 16.90
N ALA A 340 -21.40 13.32 16.78
CA ALA A 340 -21.81 12.19 17.61
C ALA A 340 -20.89 10.96 17.45
N GLU A 341 -20.39 10.70 16.23
CA GLU A 341 -19.42 9.63 15.98
C GLU A 341 -18.06 9.92 16.61
N LEU A 342 -17.59 11.18 16.53
CA LEU A 342 -16.35 11.62 17.19
C LEU A 342 -16.47 11.53 18.71
N ASP A 343 -17.55 12.04 19.29
CA ASP A 343 -17.82 12.00 20.73
C ASP A 343 -17.84 10.54 21.20
N LYS A 344 -18.50 9.65 20.45
CA LYS A 344 -18.47 8.21 20.74
C LYS A 344 -17.06 7.62 20.69
N LEU A 345 -16.21 8.04 19.76
CA LEU A 345 -14.82 7.58 19.73
C LEU A 345 -14.04 8.07 20.95
N VAL A 346 -14.22 9.33 21.34
CA VAL A 346 -13.57 9.91 22.53
C VAL A 346 -14.06 9.25 23.81
N ASP A 347 -15.37 9.09 24.00
CA ASP A 347 -15.97 8.50 25.20
C ASP A 347 -15.56 7.03 25.42
N ASN A 348 -15.35 6.30 24.32
CA ASN A 348 -14.90 4.91 24.40
C ASN A 348 -13.37 4.77 24.45
N MET A 349 -12.60 5.86 24.35
CA MET A 349 -11.14 5.80 24.26
C MET A 349 -10.54 5.22 25.55
N PRO A 350 -9.79 4.10 25.49
CA PRO A 350 -9.17 3.56 26.68
C PRO A 350 -8.05 4.47 27.21
N PRO A 351 -7.84 4.53 28.55
CA PRO A 351 -6.91 5.47 29.20
C PRO A 351 -5.47 5.40 28.69
N ILE A 352 -5.05 4.22 28.21
CA ILE A 352 -3.71 4.01 27.65
C ILE A 352 -3.40 4.90 26.44
N LEU A 353 -4.42 5.33 25.71
CA LEU A 353 -4.29 6.21 24.55
C LEU A 353 -4.18 7.69 24.95
N GLU A 354 -4.78 8.08 26.08
CA GLU A 354 -4.76 9.46 26.56
C GLU A 354 -3.38 9.90 27.05
N ASP A 355 -2.64 8.98 27.69
CA ASP A 355 -1.34 9.29 28.27
C ASP A 355 -0.24 9.44 27.21
N LYS A 356 -0.30 8.63 26.14
CA LYS A 356 0.67 8.69 25.04
C LYS A 356 0.47 9.86 24.09
N CYS A 357 -0.75 10.39 23.98
CA CYS A 357 -1.04 11.59 23.19
C CYS A 357 -0.29 12.83 23.73
N LYS A 358 0.00 12.85 25.04
CA LYS A 358 0.81 13.90 25.68
C LYS A 358 2.30 13.72 25.38
N SER A 359 2.81 12.49 25.35
CA SER A 359 4.23 12.17 25.10
C SER A 359 4.64 12.36 23.64
N SER A 360 3.77 12.08 22.66
CA SER A 360 4.05 12.27 21.23
C SER A 360 4.41 13.72 20.86
N LYS A 361 3.90 14.72 21.60
CA LYS A 361 4.27 16.13 21.42
C LYS A 361 5.74 16.42 21.74
N SER A 362 6.40 15.60 22.58
CA SER A 362 7.82 15.78 22.94
C SER A 362 8.77 15.28 21.85
N LEU A 363 8.51 14.11 21.24
CA LEU A 363 9.33 13.58 20.14
C LEU A 363 9.34 14.52 18.91
N HIS A 364 8.19 15.13 18.59
CA HIS A 364 8.12 16.12 17.52
C HIS A 364 8.84 17.43 17.86
N ALA A 365 8.82 17.87 19.13
CA ALA A 365 9.52 19.09 19.56
C ALA A 365 11.05 18.94 19.50
N ASP A 366 11.58 17.77 19.88
CA ASP A 366 13.02 17.52 19.91
C ASP A 366 13.63 17.40 18.49
N CYS A 367 12.84 16.99 17.49
CA CYS A 367 13.28 16.96 16.09
C CYS A 367 13.36 18.34 15.43
N HIS A 368 12.68 19.36 15.98
CA HIS A 368 12.72 20.74 15.47
C HIS A 368 13.76 21.63 16.18
N ALA A 369 14.43 21.11 17.21
CA ALA A 369 15.30 21.89 18.10
C ALA A 369 16.81 21.77 17.81
N ASN A 370 17.24 21.04 16.76
CA ASN A 370 18.66 20.92 16.38
C ASN A 370 18.92 21.13 14.89
#